data_AF-A0A225DEM3-F1
#
_entry.id   AF-A0A225DEM3-F1
#
_cell.length_a   1.000
_cell.length_b   1.000
_cell.length_c   1.000
_cell.angle_alpha   90.00
_cell.angle_beta   90.00
_cell.angle_gamma   90.00
#
_symmetry.space_group_name_H-M   'P 1'
#
loop_
_entity.id
_entity.type
_entity.pdbx_description
1 polymer ?
#
loop_
_entity_poly.entity_id
_entity_poly.type
_entity_poly.pdbx_seq_one_letter_code
_entity_poly.pdbx_strand_id
1 'polypeptide(L)'
;MSILAKILTSGCLASAALAVTVLGTSPELVAQPGGKEDPKDKGKGKDKGKFGPKDGPGGKHKDDLKKTYDILTEVSAMTRPAGKKKGEGPAEAESRRYLESAKRLYRDAVQASDAVGPGFRERAAAAQDAARGVKHWVTAALPLDPDLPLPPDGPFPGEAWEPARTELQRAKDRIGEAITPGGPGGREFMEAASRAYAAARSAYEAKDFPRAAELARAAEAWTHVSEHLARVSDEIPPPTPRDGPGRLNSPPPPPGGRGAPPPPPVD
;
A
#
# COMPACT_ATOMS: atom_id res chain seq x y z
N MET A 1 -28.45 17.19 -55.96
CA MET A 1 -29.15 17.89 -54.86
C MET A 1 -28.18 18.01 -53.70
N SER A 2 -27.44 19.13 -53.63
CA SER A 2 -27.59 20.23 -52.65
C SER A 2 -27.24 19.79 -51.21
N ILE A 3 -25.99 19.95 -50.74
CA ILE A 3 -25.34 21.15 -50.14
C ILE A 3 -25.85 21.48 -48.72
N LEU A 4 -24.88 21.68 -47.79
CA LEU A 4 -24.87 22.45 -46.52
C LEU A 4 -24.29 21.60 -45.36
N ALA A 5 -22.98 21.62 -45.08
CA ALA A 5 -22.19 22.72 -44.52
C ALA A 5 -22.80 23.32 -43.24
N LYS A 6 -22.29 22.92 -42.08
CA LYS A 6 -22.36 23.73 -40.85
C LYS A 6 -20.95 23.98 -40.33
N ILE A 7 -20.77 25.26 -40.09
CA ILE A 7 -19.54 26.03 -39.98
C ILE A 7 -19.40 26.49 -38.52
N LEU A 8 -18.15 26.61 -38.06
CA LEU A 8 -17.63 27.45 -36.96
C LEU A 8 -18.22 27.31 -35.55
N THR A 9 -17.34 27.13 -34.56
CA THR A 9 -16.88 28.30 -33.77
C THR A 9 -15.58 27.98 -33.02
N SER A 10 -14.52 28.69 -33.42
CA SER A 10 -13.22 28.76 -32.76
C SER A 10 -13.33 29.79 -31.63
N GLY A 11 -13.02 29.39 -30.39
CA GLY A 11 -13.01 30.26 -29.22
C GLY A 11 -11.59 30.59 -28.80
N CYS A 12 -11.09 31.74 -29.27
CA CYS A 12 -9.90 32.39 -28.71
C CYS A 12 -10.21 32.84 -27.27
N LEU A 13 -9.61 32.21 -26.27
CA LEU A 13 -9.52 32.77 -24.93
C LEU A 13 -8.21 33.54 -24.81
N ALA A 14 -8.36 34.86 -24.75
CA ALA A 14 -7.29 35.80 -24.44
C ALA A 14 -6.82 35.59 -22.99
N SER A 15 -5.59 35.13 -22.81
CA SER A 15 -4.93 35.11 -21.51
C SER A 15 -4.50 36.54 -21.15
N ALA A 16 -5.22 37.14 -20.21
CA ALA A 16 -4.79 38.37 -19.56
C ALA A 16 -3.58 38.06 -18.66
N ALA A 17 -2.41 38.62 -19.01
CA ALA A 17 -1.22 38.57 -18.18
C ALA A 17 -1.39 39.54 -17.00
N LEU A 18 -1.57 38.99 -15.79
CA LEU A 18 -1.50 39.77 -14.56
C LEU A 18 -0.02 39.88 -14.15
N ALA A 19 0.60 41.02 -14.44
CA ALA A 19 1.93 41.34 -13.93
C ALA A 19 1.83 41.76 -12.46
N VAL A 20 2.31 40.92 -11.55
CA VAL A 20 2.48 41.26 -10.13
C VAL A 20 3.92 41.71 -9.94
N THR A 21 4.11 43.00 -9.73
CA THR A 21 5.39 43.60 -9.36
C THR A 21 5.53 43.54 -7.84
N VAL A 22 6.38 42.65 -7.32
CA VAL A 22 6.78 42.68 -5.90
C VAL A 22 8.06 43.52 -5.80
N LEU A 23 7.89 44.74 -5.31
CA LEU A 23 8.99 45.60 -4.87
C LEU A 23 9.56 45.03 -3.57
N GLY A 24 10.87 44.81 -3.57
CA GLY A 24 11.60 44.22 -2.46
C GLY A 24 11.83 45.17 -1.28
N THR A 25 12.13 44.55 -0.14
CA THR A 25 12.99 45.10 0.91
C THR A 25 13.85 43.97 1.48
N SER A 26 15.13 44.01 1.14
CA SER A 26 16.18 43.24 1.81
C SER A 26 16.46 43.86 3.18
N PRO A 27 16.74 43.05 4.21
CA PRO A 27 17.72 43.44 5.21
C PRO A 27 19.02 42.65 5.05
N GLU A 28 20.09 43.40 4.90
CA GLU A 28 21.48 43.02 5.01
C GLU A 28 21.83 42.47 6.41
N LEU A 29 22.64 41.40 6.38
CA LEU A 29 23.84 41.13 7.21
C LEU A 29 23.75 41.30 8.74
N VAL A 30 23.97 40.18 9.46
CA VAL A 30 25.04 40.10 10.46
C VAL A 30 25.68 38.70 10.41
N ALA A 31 26.90 38.63 9.90
CA ALA A 31 27.83 37.54 10.17
C ALA A 31 28.68 37.94 11.39
N GLN A 32 28.83 37.04 12.36
CA GLN A 32 29.95 37.08 13.31
C GLN A 32 30.49 35.67 13.61
N PRO A 33 31.79 35.56 13.93
CA PRO A 33 32.55 34.32 13.82
C PRO A 33 32.70 33.57 15.15
N GLY A 34 32.96 32.26 15.04
CA GLY A 34 33.94 31.53 15.85
C GLY A 34 33.70 31.37 17.35
N GLY A 35 33.35 30.14 17.75
CA GLY A 35 33.50 29.66 19.14
C GLY A 35 33.54 28.13 19.17
N LYS A 36 34.75 27.56 19.15
CA LYS A 36 35.00 26.18 19.61
C LYS A 36 35.01 26.22 21.13
N GLU A 37 34.27 25.33 21.78
CA GLU A 37 34.62 24.71 23.07
C GLU A 37 33.63 23.58 23.42
N ASP A 38 34.10 22.68 24.29
CA ASP A 38 33.85 21.25 24.36
C ASP A 38 32.54 20.77 25.03
N PRO A 39 32.20 19.45 24.91
CA PRO A 39 30.89 18.92 25.25
C PRO A 39 30.80 18.46 26.71
N LYS A 40 29.98 19.12 27.51
CA LYS A 40 29.41 18.56 28.74
C LYS A 40 28.05 19.18 29.02
N ASP A 41 26.99 18.45 28.72
CA ASP A 41 25.85 18.47 29.64
C ASP A 41 25.17 17.10 29.75
N LYS A 42 24.97 16.71 31.00
CA LYS A 42 24.33 15.49 31.48
C LYS A 42 22.82 15.71 31.44
N GLY A 43 22.18 15.26 30.37
CA GLY A 43 20.72 15.37 30.21
C GLY A 43 20.01 14.04 30.07
N LYS A 44 19.49 13.52 31.20
CA LYS A 44 18.40 12.52 31.31
C LYS A 44 18.52 11.25 30.46
N GLY A 45 19.04 10.21 31.10
CA GLY A 45 18.64 8.84 30.79
C GLY A 45 17.12 8.72 30.84
N LYS A 46 16.50 8.54 29.68
CA LYS A 46 15.21 7.86 29.60
C LYS A 46 15.49 6.44 30.03
N ASP A 47 15.10 6.11 31.26
CA ASP A 47 14.87 4.76 31.71
C ASP A 47 14.11 4.01 30.61
N LYS A 48 14.85 3.18 29.86
CA LYS A 48 14.28 2.10 29.05
C LYS A 48 13.85 1.01 30.02
N GLY A 49 12.88 1.34 30.87
CA GLY A 49 12.24 0.41 31.78
C GLY A 49 11.45 -0.63 30.98
N LYS A 50 11.85 -1.89 31.15
CA LYS A 50 11.14 -3.12 30.75
C LYS A 50 11.04 -3.39 29.24
N PHE A 51 12.18 -3.73 28.64
CA PHE A 51 12.20 -4.87 27.70
C PHE A 51 12.15 -6.18 28.52
N GLY A 52 10.96 -6.51 29.04
CA GLY A 52 10.58 -7.93 29.08
C GLY A 52 10.38 -8.41 27.64
N PRO A 53 10.33 -9.72 27.34
CA PRO A 53 10.07 -10.21 25.99
C PRO A 53 8.71 -9.66 25.51
N LYS A 54 8.74 -8.52 24.81
CA LYS A 54 7.57 -7.96 24.16
C LYS A 54 7.30 -8.88 23.00
N ASP A 55 6.31 -9.72 23.26
CA ASP A 55 5.62 -10.54 22.30
C ASP A 55 6.48 -11.69 21.76
N GLY A 56 6.09 -12.90 22.14
CA GLY A 56 6.46 -14.07 21.37
C GLY A 56 6.13 -13.87 19.88
N PRO A 57 6.64 -14.73 18.98
CA PRO A 57 6.55 -14.59 17.53
C PRO A 57 5.14 -14.34 16.91
N GLY A 58 4.06 -14.28 17.70
CA GLY A 58 2.70 -13.95 17.28
C GLY A 58 2.15 -12.55 17.65
N GLY A 59 2.81 -11.72 18.46
CA GLY A 59 2.16 -10.45 18.90
C GLY A 59 2.24 -9.29 17.90
N LYS A 60 3.37 -9.09 17.20
CA LYS A 60 3.53 -7.98 16.25
C LYS A 60 2.47 -7.97 15.13
N HIS A 61 2.09 -9.14 14.65
CA HIS A 61 1.13 -9.27 13.55
C HIS A 61 -0.30 -8.93 13.96
N LYS A 62 -0.66 -9.08 15.25
CA LYS A 62 -1.95 -8.63 15.77
C LYS A 62 -2.02 -7.11 15.82
N ASP A 63 -0.92 -6.45 16.18
CA ASP A 63 -0.83 -4.99 16.14
C ASP A 63 -0.94 -4.46 14.70
N ASP A 64 -0.37 -5.15 13.73
CA ASP A 64 -0.45 -4.77 12.32
C ASP A 64 -1.87 -4.93 11.77
N LEU A 65 -2.60 -5.99 12.13
CA LEU A 65 -4.03 -6.10 11.83
C LEU A 65 -4.85 -4.98 12.48
N LYS A 66 -4.54 -4.61 13.73
CA LYS A 66 -5.21 -3.48 14.39
C LYS A 66 -4.97 -2.17 13.62
N LYS A 67 -3.72 -1.86 13.28
CA LYS A 67 -3.39 -0.66 12.47
C LYS A 67 -4.12 -0.68 11.12
N THR A 68 -4.16 -1.85 10.48
CA THR A 68 -4.86 -2.04 9.20
C THR A 68 -6.35 -1.71 9.35
N TYR A 69 -7.00 -2.22 10.41
CA TYR A 69 -8.39 -1.90 10.73
C TYR A 69 -8.61 -0.40 10.94
N ASP A 70 -7.72 0.25 11.71
CA ASP A 70 -7.80 1.68 11.99
C ASP A 70 -7.71 2.50 10.69
N ILE A 71 -6.77 2.16 9.79
CA ILE A 71 -6.62 2.79 8.47
C ILE A 71 -7.86 2.57 7.59
N LEU A 72 -8.36 1.33 7.51
CA LEU A 72 -9.54 1.02 6.69
C LEU A 72 -10.79 1.76 7.19
N THR A 73 -10.91 1.94 8.51
CA THR A 73 -12.01 2.70 9.13
C THR A 73 -11.91 4.19 8.78
N GLU A 74 -10.72 4.78 8.90
CA GLU A 74 -10.43 6.16 8.51
C GLU A 74 -10.75 6.41 7.03
N VAL A 75 -10.23 5.57 6.14
CA VAL A 75 -10.47 5.67 4.69
C VAL A 75 -11.95 5.47 4.34
N SER A 76 -12.64 4.55 5.04
CA SER A 76 -14.08 4.36 4.86
C SER A 76 -14.90 5.60 5.25
N ALA A 77 -14.42 6.38 6.22
CA ALA A 77 -15.04 7.66 6.58
C ALA A 77 -14.77 8.74 5.50
N MET A 78 -13.55 8.79 4.95
CA MET A 78 -13.18 9.74 3.88
C MET A 78 -13.89 9.46 2.56
N THR A 79 -14.14 8.19 2.23
CA THR A 79 -14.77 7.76 0.95
C THR A 79 -16.28 7.62 1.04
N ARG A 80 -16.89 7.92 2.19
CA ARG A 80 -18.34 7.85 2.36
C ARG A 80 -19.00 8.90 1.45
N PRO A 81 -20.00 8.52 0.62
CA PRO A 81 -20.68 9.47 -0.24
C PRO A 81 -21.35 10.55 0.60
N ALA A 82 -20.97 11.81 0.37
CA ALA A 82 -21.59 12.98 0.98
C ALA A 82 -22.98 13.23 0.36
N GLY A 83 -23.95 12.37 0.69
CA GLY A 83 -25.32 12.44 0.20
C GLY A 83 -25.51 12.02 -1.25
N LYS A 84 -26.76 12.10 -1.74
CA LYS A 84 -27.17 11.78 -3.12
C LYS A 84 -26.62 12.82 -4.12
N LYS A 85 -25.31 12.94 -4.26
CA LYS A 85 -24.73 13.63 -5.42
C LYS A 85 -24.87 12.70 -6.63
N LYS A 86 -25.58 13.18 -7.64
CA LYS A 86 -25.79 12.49 -8.91
C LYS A 86 -24.45 12.47 -9.66
N GLY A 87 -23.88 11.28 -9.82
CA GLY A 87 -22.66 11.07 -10.59
C GLY A 87 -21.44 10.97 -9.67
N GLU A 88 -21.05 9.74 -9.39
CA GLU A 88 -19.74 9.47 -8.82
C GLU A 88 -18.67 9.65 -9.91
N GLY A 89 -17.61 10.38 -9.58
CA GLY A 89 -16.48 10.55 -10.50
C GLY A 89 -15.71 9.23 -10.67
N PRO A 90 -15.02 9.02 -11.81
CA PRO A 90 -14.24 7.81 -12.04
C PRO A 90 -13.17 7.56 -10.95
N ALA A 91 -12.57 8.62 -10.39
CA ALA A 91 -11.58 8.52 -9.32
C ALA A 91 -12.18 8.03 -7.98
N GLU A 92 -13.41 8.45 -7.65
CA GLU A 92 -14.12 7.97 -6.45
C GLU A 92 -14.45 6.48 -6.59
N ALA A 93 -14.95 6.08 -7.76
CA ALA A 93 -15.28 4.67 -8.05
C ALA A 93 -14.04 3.77 -7.95
N GLU A 94 -12.92 4.24 -8.48
CA GLU A 94 -11.64 3.55 -8.38
C GLU A 94 -11.15 3.44 -6.93
N SER A 95 -11.25 4.53 -6.15
CA SER A 95 -10.89 4.52 -4.72
C SER A 95 -11.71 3.50 -3.92
N ARG A 96 -13.03 3.42 -4.18
CA ARG A 96 -13.89 2.44 -3.52
C ARG A 96 -13.55 1.01 -3.93
N ARG A 97 -13.21 0.77 -5.19
CA ARG A 97 -12.74 -0.55 -5.64
C ARG A 97 -11.50 -0.99 -4.87
N TYR A 98 -10.48 -0.13 -4.77
CA TYR A 98 -9.26 -0.49 -4.03
C TYR A 98 -9.53 -0.67 -2.53
N LEU A 99 -10.40 0.15 -1.94
CA LEU A 99 -10.84 -0.03 -0.55
C LEU A 99 -11.49 -1.41 -0.33
N GLU A 100 -12.40 -1.84 -1.20
CA GLU A 100 -13.03 -3.16 -1.09
C GLU A 100 -12.02 -4.30 -1.28
N SER A 101 -11.03 -4.15 -2.16
CA SER A 101 -9.93 -5.11 -2.29
C SER A 101 -9.03 -5.15 -1.06
N ALA A 102 -8.71 -4.01 -0.43
CA ALA A 102 -7.96 -3.97 0.82
C ALA A 102 -8.74 -4.60 2.00
N LYS A 103 -10.06 -4.35 2.10
CA LYS A 103 -10.93 -5.01 3.08
C LYS A 103 -11.01 -6.52 2.90
N ARG A 104 -10.94 -7.01 1.67
CA ARG A 104 -10.87 -8.46 1.39
C ARG A 104 -9.58 -9.05 1.94
N LEU A 105 -8.42 -8.46 1.64
CA LEU A 105 -7.12 -8.89 2.18
C LEU A 105 -7.09 -8.88 3.71
N TYR A 106 -7.66 -7.84 4.33
CA TYR A 106 -7.78 -7.78 5.79
C TYR A 106 -8.58 -8.94 6.37
N ARG A 107 -9.75 -9.26 5.79
CA ARG A 107 -10.57 -10.40 6.23
C ARG A 107 -9.84 -11.73 6.07
N ASP A 108 -9.15 -11.92 4.94
CA ASP A 108 -8.34 -13.11 4.69
C ASP A 108 -7.21 -13.26 5.72
N ALA A 109 -6.57 -12.14 6.10
CA ALA A 109 -5.52 -12.12 7.11
C ALA A 109 -6.05 -12.40 8.52
N VAL A 110 -7.22 -11.86 8.90
CA VAL A 110 -7.88 -12.16 10.17
C VAL A 110 -8.23 -13.66 10.25
N GLN A 111 -8.84 -14.20 9.19
CA GLN A 111 -9.17 -15.63 9.12
C GLN A 111 -7.93 -16.53 9.25
N ALA A 112 -6.82 -16.16 8.59
CA ALA A 112 -5.56 -16.88 8.71
C ALA A 112 -4.95 -16.79 10.12
N SER A 113 -5.18 -15.69 10.84
CA SER A 113 -4.70 -15.47 12.20
C SER A 113 -5.33 -16.42 13.21
N ASP A 114 -6.62 -16.71 13.05
CA ASP A 114 -7.38 -17.60 13.94
C ASP A 114 -7.01 -19.07 13.73
N ALA A 115 -6.64 -19.43 12.50
CA ALA A 115 -6.25 -20.79 12.14
C ALA A 115 -4.80 -21.14 12.52
N VAL A 116 -3.98 -20.18 12.99
CA VAL A 116 -2.51 -20.30 13.10
C VAL A 116 -1.91 -20.84 11.79
N GLY A 117 -2.50 -20.41 10.66
CA GLY A 117 -2.18 -20.98 9.35
C GLY A 117 -0.84 -20.46 8.81
N PRO A 118 -0.16 -21.24 7.94
CA PRO A 118 1.00 -20.75 7.19
C PRO A 118 0.63 -19.50 6.39
N GLY A 119 1.58 -18.58 6.20
CA GLY A 119 1.37 -17.34 5.48
C GLY A 119 0.56 -16.26 6.21
N PHE A 120 0.16 -16.44 7.47
CA PHE A 120 -0.56 -15.38 8.23
C PHE A 120 0.20 -14.05 8.23
N ARG A 121 1.51 -14.09 8.48
CA ARG A 121 2.37 -12.89 8.56
C ARG A 121 2.36 -12.10 7.27
N GLU A 122 2.54 -12.80 6.15
CA GLU A 122 2.57 -12.21 4.82
C GLU A 122 1.18 -11.72 4.39
N ARG A 123 0.10 -12.41 4.77
CA ARG A 123 -1.28 -11.91 4.56
C ARG A 123 -1.55 -10.63 5.34
N ALA A 124 -1.11 -10.56 6.60
CA ALA A 124 -1.27 -9.36 7.43
C ALA A 124 -0.47 -8.17 6.85
N ALA A 125 0.76 -8.40 6.38
CA ALA A 125 1.56 -7.39 5.72
C ALA A 125 0.93 -6.91 4.40
N ALA A 126 0.46 -7.84 3.55
CA ALA A 126 -0.27 -7.51 2.32
C ALA A 126 -1.51 -6.64 2.60
N ALA A 127 -2.29 -6.97 3.64
CA ALA A 127 -3.47 -6.20 4.03
C ALA A 127 -3.09 -4.79 4.52
N GLN A 128 -2.01 -4.67 5.30
CA GLN A 128 -1.52 -3.39 5.81
C GLN A 128 -1.06 -2.47 4.69
N ASP A 129 -0.25 -2.98 3.76
CA ASP A 129 0.24 -2.17 2.64
C ASP A 129 -0.86 -1.82 1.64
N ALA A 130 -1.83 -2.71 1.42
CA ALA A 130 -3.03 -2.39 0.66
C ALA A 130 -3.79 -1.22 1.30
N ALA A 131 -4.02 -1.26 2.61
CA ALA A 131 -4.71 -0.20 3.34
C ALA A 131 -3.93 1.13 3.31
N ARG A 132 -2.60 1.09 3.49
CA ARG A 132 -1.73 2.27 3.36
C ARG A 132 -1.82 2.88 1.97
N GLY A 133 -1.73 2.06 0.92
CA GLY A 133 -1.82 2.56 -0.45
C GLY A 133 -3.17 3.24 -0.74
N VAL A 134 -4.28 2.67 -0.26
CA VAL A 134 -5.61 3.32 -0.39
C VAL A 134 -5.67 4.62 0.40
N LYS A 135 -5.10 4.67 1.62
CA LYS A 135 -5.03 5.91 2.40
C LYS A 135 -4.30 7.01 1.63
N HIS A 136 -3.10 6.73 1.13
CA HIS A 136 -2.32 7.69 0.35
C HIS A 136 -3.06 8.13 -0.93
N TRP A 137 -3.70 7.19 -1.63
CA TRP A 137 -4.50 7.48 -2.82
C TRP A 137 -5.68 8.43 -2.53
N VAL A 138 -6.43 8.19 -1.45
CA VAL A 138 -7.57 9.03 -1.06
C VAL A 138 -7.10 10.39 -0.55
N THR A 139 -6.04 10.44 0.25
CA THR A 139 -5.44 11.69 0.72
C THR A 139 -4.98 12.56 -0.44
N ALA A 140 -4.40 11.98 -1.49
CA ALA A 140 -3.99 12.70 -2.69
C ALA A 140 -5.14 13.40 -3.44
N ALA A 141 -6.39 12.98 -3.21
CA ALA A 141 -7.57 13.59 -3.80
C ALA A 141 -8.18 14.70 -2.93
N LEU A 142 -7.73 14.86 -1.68
CA LEU A 142 -8.22 15.91 -0.79
C LEU A 142 -7.67 17.27 -1.23
N PRO A 143 -8.51 18.32 -1.24
CA PRO A 143 -8.03 19.67 -1.50
C PRO A 143 -7.10 20.11 -0.37
N LEU A 144 -6.02 20.81 -0.72
CA LEU A 144 -5.21 21.53 0.26
C LEU A 144 -6.05 22.65 0.86
N ASP A 145 -5.92 22.86 2.17
CA ASP A 145 -6.58 23.96 2.85
C ASP A 145 -5.91 25.28 2.43
N PRO A 146 -6.64 26.19 1.74
CA PRO A 146 -6.07 27.45 1.27
C PRO A 146 -5.74 28.42 2.41
N ASP A 147 -6.32 28.23 3.60
CA ASP A 147 -6.13 29.11 4.75
C ASP A 147 -4.93 28.69 5.62
N LEU A 148 -4.38 27.49 5.38
CA LEU A 148 -3.20 27.00 6.08
C LEU A 148 -1.92 27.34 5.29
N PRO A 149 -0.89 27.91 5.95
CA PRO A 149 0.40 28.12 5.30
C PRO A 149 0.99 26.77 4.90
N LEU A 150 1.70 26.76 3.76
CA LEU A 150 2.51 25.60 3.39
C LEU A 150 3.49 25.29 4.55
N PRO A 151 3.72 24.00 4.87
CA PRO A 151 4.68 23.64 5.90
C PRO A 151 6.07 24.26 5.61
N PRO A 152 6.90 24.55 6.63
CA PRO A 152 8.19 25.21 6.46
C PRO A 152 9.15 24.47 5.51
N ASP A 153 9.05 23.14 5.50
CA ASP A 153 9.81 22.25 4.60
C ASP A 153 9.08 21.99 3.26
N GLY A 154 7.99 22.71 3.02
CA GLY A 154 7.19 22.66 1.79
C GLY A 154 7.86 23.38 0.62
N PRO A 155 7.41 23.13 -0.60
CA PRO A 155 7.98 23.79 -1.77
C PRO A 155 7.69 25.28 -1.72
N PHE A 156 8.73 26.10 -1.93
CA PHE A 156 8.51 27.48 -2.30
C PHE A 156 7.78 27.55 -3.65
N PRO A 157 6.91 28.54 -3.87
CA PRO A 157 6.24 28.72 -5.14
C PRO A 157 7.23 28.74 -6.32
N GLY A 158 7.21 27.71 -7.16
CA GLY A 158 8.04 27.61 -8.36
C GLY A 158 9.29 26.73 -8.24
N GLU A 159 9.68 26.31 -7.04
CA GLU A 159 10.80 25.39 -6.83
C GLU A 159 10.35 23.93 -6.82
N ALA A 160 11.20 23.04 -7.35
CA ALA A 160 10.96 21.61 -7.32
C ALA A 160 11.02 21.09 -5.88
N TRP A 161 9.99 20.38 -5.43
CA TRP A 161 9.98 19.82 -4.07
C TRP A 161 10.76 18.51 -4.01
N GLU A 162 11.99 18.56 -3.46
CA GLU A 162 12.86 17.37 -3.33
C GLU A 162 12.23 16.18 -2.58
N PRO A 163 11.41 16.36 -1.52
CA PRO A 163 10.67 15.26 -0.92
C PRO A 163 9.76 14.51 -1.91
N ALA A 164 8.95 15.20 -2.72
CA ALA A 164 8.10 14.52 -3.71
C ALA A 164 8.93 13.81 -4.79
N ARG A 165 10.06 14.41 -5.21
CA ARG A 165 10.98 13.79 -6.16
C ARG A 165 11.59 12.50 -5.61
N THR A 166 11.97 12.51 -4.34
CA THR A 166 12.52 11.34 -3.64
C THR A 166 11.50 10.20 -3.59
N GLU A 167 10.25 10.49 -3.25
CA GLU A 167 9.19 9.46 -3.22
C GLU A 167 8.89 8.93 -4.62
N LEU A 168 8.85 9.79 -5.64
CA LEU A 168 8.71 9.37 -7.04
C LEU A 168 9.85 8.45 -7.48
N GLN A 169 11.08 8.76 -7.11
CA GLN A 169 12.23 7.95 -7.45
C GLN A 169 12.15 6.57 -6.77
N ARG A 170 11.79 6.52 -5.48
CA ARG A 170 11.56 5.25 -4.76
C ARG A 170 10.48 4.40 -5.41
N ALA A 171 9.32 5.01 -5.72
CA ALA A 171 8.22 4.31 -6.38
C ALA A 171 8.64 3.76 -7.75
N LYS A 172 9.40 4.53 -8.53
CA LYS A 172 9.96 4.11 -9.82
C LYS A 172 10.88 2.91 -9.67
N ASP A 173 11.83 2.99 -8.74
CA ASP A 173 12.82 1.93 -8.51
C ASP A 173 12.10 0.63 -8.09
N ARG A 174 11.12 0.73 -7.19
CA ARG A 174 10.30 -0.42 -6.78
C ARG A 174 9.45 -1.02 -7.88
N ILE A 175 8.81 -0.21 -8.71
CA ILE A 175 8.05 -0.74 -9.87
C ILE A 175 9.00 -1.45 -10.85
N GLY A 176 10.23 -0.96 -11.02
CA GLY A 176 11.24 -1.61 -11.85
C GLY A 176 11.75 -2.94 -11.30
N GLU A 177 11.82 -3.09 -9.97
CA GLU A 177 12.20 -4.31 -9.27
C GLU A 177 11.07 -5.36 -9.20
N ALA A 178 9.81 -4.94 -9.27
CA ALA A 178 8.65 -5.81 -9.20
C ALA A 178 8.43 -6.58 -10.53
N ILE A 179 9.26 -7.60 -10.76
CA ILE A 179 9.34 -8.33 -12.04
C ILE A 179 8.08 -9.16 -12.33
N THR A 180 7.31 -9.61 -11.33
CA THR A 180 6.10 -10.41 -11.58
C THR A 180 5.08 -10.26 -10.44
N PRO A 181 3.79 -9.96 -10.75
CA PRO A 181 2.75 -9.95 -9.74
C PRO A 181 2.52 -11.38 -9.20
N GLY A 182 2.86 -11.60 -7.93
CA GLY A 182 2.64 -12.88 -7.27
C GLY A 182 1.28 -12.99 -6.58
N GLY A 183 0.79 -14.23 -6.49
CA GLY A 183 -0.42 -14.61 -5.76
C GLY A 183 -1.76 -14.09 -6.32
N PRO A 184 -2.89 -14.66 -5.89
CA PRO A 184 -4.22 -14.14 -6.22
C PRO A 184 -4.40 -12.70 -5.73
N GLY A 185 -4.74 -11.78 -6.62
CA GLY A 185 -4.95 -10.36 -6.30
C GLY A 185 -3.72 -9.47 -6.42
N GLY A 186 -2.49 -10.02 -6.51
CA GLY A 186 -1.27 -9.21 -6.67
C GLY A 186 -1.24 -8.38 -7.96
N ARG A 187 -1.81 -8.91 -9.05
CA ARG A 187 -1.92 -8.19 -10.34
C ARG A 187 -2.73 -6.90 -10.23
N GLU A 188 -3.85 -6.94 -9.51
CA GLU A 188 -4.71 -5.75 -9.32
C GLU A 188 -3.93 -4.60 -8.67
N PHE A 189 -3.13 -4.91 -7.64
CA PHE A 189 -2.33 -3.91 -6.93
C PHE A 189 -1.11 -3.44 -7.73
N MET A 190 -0.48 -4.30 -8.54
CA MET A 190 0.60 -3.86 -9.44
C MET A 190 0.10 -2.91 -10.55
N GLU A 191 -1.09 -3.16 -11.08
CA GLU A 191 -1.73 -2.24 -12.02
C GLU A 191 -2.09 -0.92 -11.33
N ALA A 192 -2.61 -0.98 -10.10
CA ALA A 192 -2.90 0.19 -9.28
C ALA A 192 -1.63 1.01 -8.99
N ALA A 193 -0.52 0.35 -8.64
CA ALA A 193 0.78 0.97 -8.40
C ALA A 193 1.29 1.71 -9.65
N SER A 194 1.20 1.06 -10.81
CA SER A 194 1.59 1.66 -12.09
C SER A 194 0.75 2.91 -12.42
N ARG A 195 -0.57 2.84 -12.18
CA ARG A 195 -1.48 3.99 -12.37
C ARG A 195 -1.17 5.12 -11.39
N ALA A 196 -0.95 4.81 -10.12
CA ALA A 196 -0.58 5.79 -9.10
C ALA A 196 0.74 6.47 -9.41
N TYR A 197 1.75 5.74 -9.88
CA TYR A 197 3.02 6.33 -10.30
C TYR A 197 2.85 7.28 -11.50
N ALA A 198 2.07 6.89 -12.51
CA ALA A 198 1.79 7.77 -13.65
C ALA A 198 1.06 9.05 -13.22
N ALA A 199 0.08 8.92 -12.32
CA ALA A 199 -0.64 10.06 -11.76
C ALA A 199 0.28 10.95 -10.88
N ALA A 200 1.17 10.35 -10.10
CA ALA A 200 2.16 11.05 -9.28
C ALA A 200 3.10 11.90 -10.14
N ARG A 201 3.58 11.34 -11.26
CA ARG A 201 4.42 12.05 -12.23
C ARG A 201 3.67 13.23 -12.83
N SER A 202 2.43 13.04 -13.26
CA SER A 202 1.61 14.12 -13.82
C SER A 202 1.35 15.24 -12.80
N ALA A 203 1.07 14.89 -11.53
CA ALA A 203 0.91 15.87 -10.46
C ALA A 203 2.20 16.66 -10.19
N TYR A 204 3.36 16.00 -10.23
CA TYR A 204 4.66 16.64 -10.06
C TYR A 204 4.97 17.63 -11.20
N GLU A 205 4.69 17.23 -12.44
CA GLU A 205 4.83 18.10 -13.62
C GLU A 205 3.87 19.31 -13.54
N ALA A 206 2.69 19.14 -12.94
CA ALA A 206 1.73 20.20 -12.66
C ALA A 206 2.09 21.07 -11.43
N LYS A 207 3.24 20.81 -10.77
CA LYS A 207 3.68 21.46 -9.53
C LYS A 207 2.75 21.23 -8.32
N ASP A 208 1.88 20.23 -8.39
CA ASP A 208 1.08 19.75 -7.26
C ASP A 208 1.90 18.71 -6.48
N PHE A 209 2.97 19.20 -5.83
CA PHE A 209 3.95 18.35 -5.18
C PHE A 209 3.40 17.55 -3.98
N PRO A 210 2.51 18.09 -3.12
CA PRO A 210 1.89 17.30 -2.05
C PRO A 210 1.11 16.11 -2.61
N ARG A 211 0.30 16.32 -3.65
CA ARG A 211 -0.42 15.24 -4.33
C ARG A 211 0.53 14.24 -4.97
N ALA A 212 1.60 14.70 -5.62
CA ALA A 212 2.59 13.83 -6.23
C ALA A 212 3.25 12.90 -5.19
N ALA A 213 3.63 13.43 -4.02
CA ALA A 213 4.23 12.64 -2.95
C ALA A 213 3.28 11.57 -2.41
N GLU A 214 2.00 11.92 -2.19
CA GLU A 214 1.00 10.95 -1.74
C GLU A 214 0.74 9.85 -2.79
N LEU A 215 0.60 10.20 -4.06
CA LEU A 215 0.43 9.19 -5.13
C LEU A 215 1.66 8.30 -5.29
N ALA A 216 2.87 8.83 -5.11
CA ALA A 216 4.10 8.04 -5.13
C ALA A 216 4.17 7.04 -3.95
N ARG A 217 3.79 7.47 -2.73
CA ARG A 217 3.66 6.58 -1.56
C ARG A 217 2.59 5.52 -1.75
N ALA A 218 1.47 5.86 -2.41
CA ALA A 218 0.44 4.88 -2.76
C ALA A 218 1.00 3.82 -3.71
N ALA A 219 1.75 4.25 -4.74
CA ALA A 219 2.38 3.35 -5.70
C ALA A 219 3.36 2.39 -5.02
N GLU A 220 4.29 2.92 -4.21
CA GLU A 220 5.26 2.11 -3.45
C GLU A 220 4.54 1.07 -2.57
N ALA A 221 3.57 1.50 -1.76
CA ALA A 221 2.83 0.59 -0.87
C ALA A 221 2.17 -0.57 -1.65
N TRP A 222 1.54 -0.29 -2.79
CA TRP A 222 0.89 -1.33 -3.59
C TRP A 222 1.86 -2.30 -4.29
N THR A 223 3.11 -1.92 -4.52
CA THR A 223 4.13 -2.88 -5.01
C THR A 223 4.40 -3.99 -3.98
N HIS A 224 4.45 -3.65 -2.70
CA HIS A 224 4.69 -4.60 -1.61
C HIS A 224 3.56 -5.62 -1.42
N VAL A 225 2.32 -5.26 -1.76
CA VAL A 225 1.17 -6.18 -1.68
C VAL A 225 1.42 -7.42 -2.52
N SER A 226 1.91 -7.25 -3.76
CA SER A 226 2.17 -8.37 -4.67
C SER A 226 3.33 -9.27 -4.20
N GLU A 227 4.34 -8.67 -3.57
CA GLU A 227 5.49 -9.38 -3.00
C GLU A 227 5.05 -10.25 -1.81
N HIS A 228 4.26 -9.70 -0.90
CA HIS A 228 3.72 -10.44 0.24
C HIS A 228 2.80 -11.59 -0.22
N LEU A 229 1.93 -11.36 -1.21
CA LEU A 229 1.05 -12.40 -1.77
C LEU A 229 1.81 -13.49 -2.52
N ALA A 230 2.96 -13.17 -3.14
CA ALA A 230 3.87 -14.16 -3.72
C ALA A 230 4.40 -15.11 -2.63
N ARG A 231 4.92 -14.55 -1.53
CA ARG A 231 5.47 -15.32 -0.40
C ARG A 231 4.42 -16.20 0.27
N VAL A 232 3.17 -15.73 0.38
CA VAL A 232 2.05 -16.58 0.85
C VAL A 232 1.89 -17.81 -0.05
N SER A 233 2.06 -17.65 -1.37
CA SER A 233 1.90 -18.75 -2.33
C SER A 233 3.07 -19.75 -2.26
N ASP A 234 4.28 -19.27 -1.98
CA ASP A 234 5.47 -20.10 -1.82
C ASP A 234 5.51 -20.85 -0.48
N GLU A 235 4.94 -20.27 0.59
CA GLU A 235 4.88 -20.88 1.92
C GLU A 235 3.84 -22.00 2.04
N ILE A 236 2.82 -22.02 1.16
CA ILE A 236 1.82 -23.09 1.16
C ILE A 236 2.43 -24.24 0.35
N PRO A 237 2.84 -25.36 0.99
CA PRO A 237 3.30 -26.52 0.23
C PRO A 237 2.21 -26.91 -0.75
N PRO A 238 2.57 -27.34 -1.98
CA PRO A 238 1.57 -27.84 -2.92
C PRO A 238 0.73 -28.88 -2.18
N PRO A 239 -0.61 -28.90 -2.38
CA PRO A 239 -1.43 -29.92 -1.76
C PRO A 239 -0.76 -31.25 -2.08
N THR A 240 -0.32 -31.98 -1.05
CA THR A 240 0.11 -33.37 -1.26
C THR A 240 -1.03 -34.04 -2.01
N PRO A 241 -0.75 -34.85 -3.05
CA PRO A 241 -1.79 -35.62 -3.70
C PRO A 241 -2.53 -36.33 -2.60
N ARG A 242 -3.73 -35.84 -2.29
CA ARG A 242 -4.61 -36.48 -1.34
C ARG A 242 -4.89 -37.79 -2.02
N ASP A 243 -4.36 -38.89 -1.48
CA ASP A 243 -4.77 -40.23 -1.87
C ASP A 243 -6.29 -40.16 -2.03
N GLY A 244 -6.75 -40.43 -3.25
CA GLY A 244 -8.03 -39.94 -3.76
C GLY A 244 -9.26 -40.32 -2.92
N PRO A 245 -10.46 -39.92 -3.32
CA PRO A 245 -11.69 -40.35 -2.65
C PRO A 245 -11.87 -41.86 -2.84
N GLY A 246 -11.28 -42.65 -1.96
CA GLY A 246 -11.27 -44.10 -2.09
C GLY A 246 -10.36 -44.78 -1.08
N ARG A 247 -10.78 -44.82 0.19
CA ARG A 247 -10.55 -45.92 1.17
C ARG A 247 -11.08 -45.52 2.55
N LEU A 248 -12.39 -45.32 2.66
CA LEU A 248 -13.09 -45.31 3.95
C LEU A 248 -13.85 -46.62 4.23
N ASN A 249 -13.75 -47.64 3.36
CA ASN A 249 -14.40 -48.94 3.50
C ASN A 249 -13.55 -50.10 2.93
N SER A 250 -12.23 -50.12 3.14
CA SER A 250 -11.52 -51.40 3.03
C SER A 250 -11.61 -52.09 4.39
N PRO A 251 -12.26 -53.28 4.50
CA PRO A 251 -12.18 -54.06 5.71
C PRO A 251 -10.70 -54.34 6.04
N PRO A 252 -10.34 -54.47 7.34
CA PRO A 252 -8.97 -54.76 7.72
C PRO A 252 -8.49 -56.02 6.98
N PRO A 253 -7.22 -56.07 6.55
CA PRO A 253 -6.67 -57.30 6.00
C PRO A 253 -6.86 -58.43 7.01
N PRO A 254 -7.23 -59.64 6.58
CA PRO A 254 -7.40 -60.77 7.49
C PRO A 254 -6.09 -60.99 8.26
N PRO A 255 -6.16 -61.26 9.58
CA PRO A 255 -4.97 -61.56 10.36
C PRO A 255 -4.23 -62.72 9.70
N GLY A 256 -2.95 -62.51 9.40
CA GLY A 256 -2.10 -63.46 8.69
C GLY A 256 -2.24 -64.86 9.28
N GLY A 257 -2.77 -65.78 8.46
CA GLY A 257 -2.84 -67.18 8.77
C GLY A 257 -1.43 -67.69 9.05
N ARG A 258 -1.18 -68.03 10.32
CA ARG A 258 -0.03 -68.84 10.70
C ARG A 258 -0.11 -70.14 9.90
N GLY A 259 0.99 -70.47 9.24
CA GLY A 259 1.10 -71.65 8.39
C GLY A 259 0.56 -72.90 9.08
N ALA A 260 -0.16 -73.70 8.30
CA ALA A 260 -0.51 -75.06 8.70
C ALA A 260 0.77 -75.82 9.11
N PRO A 261 0.75 -76.57 10.21
CA PRO A 261 1.87 -77.46 10.53
C PRO A 261 2.06 -78.49 9.42
N PRO A 262 3.31 -78.91 9.14
CA PRO A 262 3.59 -79.90 8.11
C PRO A 262 2.88 -81.23 8.42
N PRO A 263 2.47 -81.99 7.39
CA PRO A 263 1.85 -83.30 7.59
C PRO A 263 2.83 -84.26 8.29
N PRO A 264 2.33 -85.20 9.10
CA PRO A 264 3.17 -86.21 9.73
C PRO A 264 3.83 -87.11 8.68
N PRO A 265 5.02 -87.66 8.98
CA PRO A 265 5.68 -88.62 8.10
C PRO A 265 4.80 -89.85 7.91
N VAL A 266 4.77 -90.34 6.68
CA VAL A 266 4.13 -91.61 6.30
C VAL A 266 5.17 -92.70 6.53
N ASP A 267 4.83 -93.71 7.33
CA ASP A 267 5.59 -94.97 7.45
C ASP A 267 5.48 -95.81 6.16
#